data_AF-A0A951KVG9-F1
#
_entry.id   AF-A0A951KVG9-F1
#
_cell.length_a   1.000
_cell.length_b   1.000
_cell.length_c   1.000
_cell.angle_alpha   90.00
_cell.angle_beta   90.00
_cell.angle_gamma   90.00
#
_symmetry.space_group_name_H-M   'P 1'
#
loop_
_entity.id
_entity.type
_entity.pdbx_description
1 polymer ?
#
loop_
_entity_poly.entity_id
_entity_poly.type
_entity_poly.pdbx_seq_one_letter_code
_entity_poly.pdbx_strand_id
1 'polypeptide(L)'
;QLSLAIGREGQNARLAARLTGWRIDIRSETEFAAEEAQHGYEEEETSGRCHAILSNGRRCPNAALPGSRYCGIEAHQALEGKDTDQVQAAS
;
A
#
# COMPACT_ATOMS: atom_id res chain seq x y z
N GLN A 1 -11.25 -20.62 17.55
CA GLN A 1 -10.87 -19.27 18.06
C GLN A 1 -12.05 -18.31 18.06
N LEU A 2 -12.80 -18.20 16.95
CA LEU A 2 -13.94 -17.28 16.80
C LEU A 2 -15.01 -17.37 17.90
N SER A 3 -15.45 -18.59 18.27
CA SER A 3 -16.50 -18.78 19.29
C SER A 3 -16.12 -18.25 20.67
N LEU A 4 -14.83 -18.27 21.03
CA LEU A 4 -14.33 -17.72 22.29
C LEU A 4 -14.29 -16.19 22.27
N ALA A 5 -13.93 -15.59 21.13
CA ALA A 5 -13.93 -14.15 20.93
C ALA A 5 -15.36 -13.56 21.00
N ILE A 6 -16.35 -14.29 20.48
CA ILE A 6 -17.77 -13.92 20.59
C ILE A 6 -18.29 -14.16 22.02
N GLY A 7 -17.96 -15.32 22.60
CA GLY A 7 -18.52 -15.78 23.87
C GLY A 7 -19.96 -16.29 23.70
N ARG A 8 -20.52 -16.89 24.77
CA ARG A 8 -21.92 -17.36 24.76
C ARG A 8 -22.85 -16.15 24.55
N GLU A 9 -23.71 -16.22 23.54
CA GLU A 9 -24.64 -15.14 23.18
C GLU A 9 -23.96 -13.78 22.91
N GLY A 10 -22.69 -13.76 22.50
CA GLY A 10 -21.98 -12.51 22.20
C GLY A 10 -21.56 -11.71 23.43
N GLN A 11 -21.57 -12.33 24.61
CA GLN A 11 -21.28 -11.63 25.87
C GLN A 11 -19.89 -10.99 25.89
N ASN A 12 -18.88 -11.65 25.32
CA ASN A 12 -17.49 -11.18 25.36
C ASN A 12 -17.34 -9.91 24.49
N ALA A 13 -17.91 -9.93 23.27
CA ALA A 13 -17.94 -8.77 22.38
C ALA A 13 -18.68 -7.56 23.00
N ARG A 14 -19.81 -7.80 23.67
CA ARG A 14 -20.60 -6.74 24.32
C ARG A 14 -19.88 -6.11 25.50
N LEU A 15 -19.19 -6.91 26.32
CA LEU A 15 -18.40 -6.40 27.44
C LEU A 15 -17.20 -5.59 26.93
N ALA A 16 -16.49 -6.09 25.92
CA ALA A 16 -15.39 -5.37 25.29
C ALA A 16 -15.83 -4.01 24.75
N ALA A 17 -16.96 -3.95 24.04
CA ALA A 17 -17.51 -2.69 23.52
C ALA A 17 -17.85 -1.68 24.63
N ARG A 18 -18.37 -2.15 25.77
CA ARG A 18 -18.66 -1.27 26.93
C ARG A 18 -17.40 -0.79 27.64
N LEU A 19 -16.36 -1.62 27.68
CA LEU A 19 -15.07 -1.30 28.30
C LEU A 19 -14.26 -0.32 27.47
N THR A 20 -14.24 -0.49 26.15
CA THR A 20 -13.45 0.35 25.24
C THR A 20 -14.22 1.58 24.77
N GLY A 21 -15.54 1.53 24.78
CA GLY A 21 -16.40 2.54 24.15
C GLY A 21 -16.42 2.46 22.62
N TRP A 22 -15.85 1.40 22.04
CA TRP A 22 -15.73 1.20 20.60
C TRP A 22 -16.71 0.13 20.13
N ARG A 23 -17.20 0.27 18.90
CA ARG A 23 -17.97 -0.79 18.24
C ARG A 23 -17.03 -1.94 17.91
N ILE A 24 -17.30 -3.11 18.49
CA ILE A 24 -16.55 -4.35 18.22
C ILE A 24 -17.32 -5.15 17.17
N ASP A 25 -16.69 -5.37 16.01
CA ASP A 25 -17.17 -6.27 14.95
C ASP A 25 -16.24 -7.49 14.91
N ILE A 26 -16.80 -8.70 14.96
CA ILE A 26 -16.03 -9.96 14.99
C ILE A 26 -16.44 -10.78 13.78
N ARG A 27 -15.50 -10.97 12.85
CA ARG A 27 -15.70 -11.72 11.61
C ARG A 27 -14.86 -12.99 11.61
N SER A 28 -15.30 -14.00 10.88
CA SER A 28 -14.50 -15.20 10.62
C SER A 28 -13.35 -14.90 9.67
N GLU A 29 -12.27 -15.69 9.76
CA GLU A 29 -11.13 -15.59 8.82
C GLU A 29 -11.58 -15.77 7.37
N THR A 30 -12.60 -16.60 7.14
CA THR A 30 -13.17 -16.84 5.81
C THR A 30 -13.97 -15.65 5.27
N GLU A 31 -14.72 -14.94 6.13
CA GLU A 31 -15.42 -13.71 5.75
C GLU A 31 -14.42 -12.60 5.45
N PHE A 32 -13.38 -12.47 6.28
CA PHE A 32 -12.30 -11.51 6.07
C PHE A 32 -11.56 -11.76 4.76
N ALA A 33 -11.18 -13.01 4.47
CA ALA A 33 -10.49 -13.37 3.22
C ALA A 33 -11.36 -13.14 1.97
N ALA A 34 -12.68 -13.33 2.06
CA ALA A 34 -13.60 -13.03 0.97
C ALA A 34 -13.74 -11.52 0.72
N GLU A 35 -13.72 -10.71 1.78
CA GLU A 35 -13.73 -9.24 1.68
C GLU A 35 -12.41 -8.71 1.12
N GLU A 36 -11.25 -9.24 1.56
CA GLU A 36 -9.93 -8.89 0.98
C GLU A 36 -9.84 -9.22 -0.51
N ALA A 37 -10.44 -10.34 -0.96
CA ALA A 37 -10.46 -10.70 -2.37
C ALA A 37 -11.35 -9.77 -3.22
N GLN A 38 -12.38 -9.16 -2.62
CA GLN A 38 -13.28 -8.22 -3.28
C GLN A 38 -12.75 -6.78 -3.23
N HIS A 39 -12.04 -6.44 -2.16
CA HIS A 39 -11.33 -5.19 -1.96
C HIS A 39 -9.84 -5.43 -2.24
N GLY A 40 -9.53 -5.91 -3.45
CA GLY A 40 -8.15 -5.90 -3.91
C GLY A 40 -7.61 -4.49 -3.69
N TYR A 41 -6.57 -4.36 -2.88
CA TYR A 41 -5.84 -3.11 -2.71
C TYR A 41 -5.64 -2.55 -4.11
N GLU A 42 -6.34 -1.47 -4.46
CA GLU A 42 -5.99 -0.70 -5.64
C GLU A 42 -4.51 -0.40 -5.43
N GLU A 43 -3.64 -1.01 -6.25
CA GLU A 43 -2.22 -0.74 -6.20
C GLU A 43 -2.08 0.78 -6.21
N GLU A 44 -1.63 1.30 -5.06
CA GLU A 44 -1.54 2.72 -4.80
C GLU A 44 -0.83 3.33 -6.00
N GLU A 45 -1.60 4.08 -6.81
CA GLU A 45 -1.20 4.61 -8.10
C GLU A 45 0.19 5.22 -7.95
N THR A 46 1.20 4.53 -8.50
CA THR A 46 2.60 4.83 -8.26
C THR A 46 2.81 6.33 -8.46
N SER A 47 3.08 7.02 -7.35
CA SER A 47 3.13 8.46 -7.17
C SER A 47 3.31 9.25 -8.47
N GLY A 48 2.47 10.26 -8.70
CA GLY A 48 2.47 11.14 -9.88
C GLY A 48 3.74 11.99 -10.13
N ARG A 49 4.92 11.58 -9.62
CA ARG A 49 6.22 12.20 -9.86
C ARG A 49 7.33 11.16 -10.01
N CYS A 50 8.16 11.35 -11.03
CA CYS A 50 9.31 10.51 -11.37
C CYS A 50 10.28 10.37 -10.19
N HIS A 51 10.73 9.14 -9.93
CA HIS A 51 11.64 8.83 -8.84
C HIS A 51 13.12 9.16 -9.11
N ALA A 52 13.50 9.33 -10.39
CA ALA A 52 14.89 9.55 -10.77
C ALA A 52 15.51 10.76 -10.06
N ILE A 53 16.71 10.57 -9.52
CA ILE A 53 17.56 11.59 -8.90
C ILE A 53 18.58 12.06 -9.94
N LEU A 54 18.50 13.34 -10.28
CA LEU A 54 19.43 13.98 -11.22
C LEU A 54 20.84 14.11 -10.60
N SER A 55 21.84 14.43 -11.41
CA SER A 55 23.23 14.63 -10.97
C SER A 55 23.40 15.72 -9.89
N ASN A 56 22.44 16.63 -9.77
CA ASN A 56 22.38 17.67 -8.73
C ASN A 56 21.72 17.19 -7.42
N GLY A 57 21.40 15.91 -7.29
CA GLY A 57 20.76 15.30 -6.12
C GLY A 57 19.26 15.60 -5.98
N ARG A 58 18.65 16.34 -6.91
CA ARG A 58 17.21 16.64 -6.89
C ARG A 58 16.42 15.57 -7.63
N ARG A 59 15.25 15.25 -7.10
CA ARG A 59 14.28 14.39 -7.78
C ARG A 59 13.73 15.10 -9.02
N CYS A 60 13.63 14.35 -10.11
CA CYS A 60 13.05 14.78 -11.37
C CYS A 60 11.69 15.49 -11.15
N PRO A 61 11.44 16.65 -11.79
CA PRO A 61 10.18 17.37 -11.65
C PRO A 61 9.04 16.76 -12.47
N ASN A 62 9.34 15.86 -13.40
CA ASN A 62 8.35 15.31 -14.33
C ASN A 62 7.44 14.29 -13.63
N ALA A 63 6.21 14.17 -14.12
CA ALA A 63 5.30 13.10 -13.72
C ALA A 63 5.85 11.72 -14.15
N ALA A 64 5.62 10.71 -13.32
CA ALA A 64 5.87 9.33 -13.70
C ALA A 64 4.84 8.89 -14.76
N LEU A 65 5.23 7.98 -15.64
CA LEU A 65 4.30 7.38 -16.59
C LEU A 65 3.37 6.41 -15.86
N PRO A 66 2.11 6.22 -16.31
CA PRO A 66 1.23 5.20 -15.74
C PRO A 66 1.91 3.83 -15.75
N GLY A 67 1.96 3.16 -14.58
CA GLY A 67 2.59 1.85 -14.43
C GLY A 67 4.13 1.85 -14.40
N SER A 68 4.78 3.02 -14.43
CA SER A 68 6.24 3.15 -14.23
C SER A 68 6.54 4.10 -13.08
N ARG A 69 7.69 3.89 -12.42
CA ARG A 69 8.21 4.81 -11.39
C ARG A 69 8.90 6.05 -11.99
N TYR A 70 9.11 6.07 -13.31
CA TYR A 70 9.92 7.06 -14.02
C TYR A 70 9.13 7.78 -15.12
N CYS A 71 9.62 8.95 -15.52
CA CYS A 71 9.05 9.70 -16.65
C CYS A 71 9.59 9.17 -18.00
N GLY A 72 9.08 9.71 -19.12
CA GLY A 72 9.46 9.33 -20.49
C GLY A 72 10.90 9.63 -20.95
N ILE A 73 11.84 9.90 -20.04
CA ILE A 73 13.24 10.13 -20.39
C ILE A 73 13.95 8.78 -20.40
N GLU A 74 14.62 8.41 -21.49
CA GLU A 74 15.30 7.12 -21.65
C GLU A 74 16.26 6.81 -20.49
N ALA A 75 17.05 7.80 -20.07
CA ALA A 75 17.97 7.64 -18.94
C ALA A 75 17.27 7.32 -17.60
N HIS A 76 16.02 7.78 -17.43
CA HIS A 76 15.22 7.48 -16.24
C HIS A 76 14.51 6.13 -16.37
N GLN A 77 13.95 5.82 -17.54
CA GLN A 77 13.36 4.50 -17.81
C GLN A 77 14.39 3.39 -17.67
N ALA A 78 15.65 3.65 -18.05
CA ALA A 78 16.76 2.71 -17.86
C ALA A 78 17.13 2.45 -16.39
N LEU A 79 16.52 3.16 -15.42
CA LEU A 79 16.63 2.86 -13.98
C LEU A 79 15.61 1.81 -13.53
N GLU A 80 14.63 1.49 -14.38
CA GLU A 80 13.65 0.44 -14.10
C GLU A 80 14.36 -0.92 -14.02
N GLY A 81 14.22 -1.60 -12.88
CA GLY A 81 14.94 -2.84 -12.57
C GLY A 81 16.37 -2.67 -12.05
N LYS A 82 16.86 -1.44 -11.82
CA LYS A 82 18.13 -1.20 -11.14
C LYS A 82 17.91 -0.96 -9.64
N ASP A 83 18.89 -1.34 -8.82
CA ASP A 83 18.91 -1.06 -7.36
C ASP A 83 19.22 0.42 -7.02
N THR A 84 19.06 1.35 -7.97
CA THR A 84 19.35 2.77 -7.77
C THR A 84 18.43 3.66 -8.58
N ASP A 85 18.03 4.79 -7.98
CA ASP A 85 17.28 5.86 -8.64
C ASP A 85 18.20 6.97 -9.20
N GLN A 86 19.53 6.84 -9.11
CA GLN A 86 20.47 7.89 -9.54
C GLN A 86 20.78 7.82 -11.04
N VAL A 87 20.57 8.92 -11.75
CA VAL A 87 20.97 9.04 -13.16
C VAL A 87 22.48 9.18 -13.22
N GLN A 88 23.17 8.14 -13.72
CA GLN A 88 24.59 8.21 -13.99
C GLN A 88 24.83 9.26 -15.07
N ALA A 89 25.67 10.25 -14.79
CA ALA A 89 26.14 11.15 -15.82
C ALA A 89 26.89 10.31 -16.87
N ALA A 90 26.46 10.36 -18.13
CA ALA A 90 27.22 9.79 -19.22
C ALA A 90 28.58 10.52 -19.25
N SER A 91 29.65 9.80 -18.92
CA SER A 91 31.03 10.26 -19.07
C SER A 91 31.43 10.35 -20.53
#